data_AF-A0A1I3D1C2-F1
#
_entry.id   AF-A0A1I3D1C2-F1
#
_cell.length_a   1.000
_cell.length_b   1.000
_cell.length_c   1.000
_cell.angle_alpha   90.00
_cell.angle_beta   90.00
_cell.angle_gamma   90.00
#
_symmetry.space_group_name_H-M   'P 1'
#
loop_
_entity.id
_entity.type
_entity.pdbx_description
1 polymer ?
#
loop_
_entity_poly.entity_id
_entity_poly.type
_entity_poly.pdbx_seq_one_letter_code
_entity_poly.pdbx_strand_id
1 'polypeptide(L)' 'RLLEKQLDNRYTCEEILETLKAMNFMDLEGQGYTPTYVRNKITDALHESCGFETDFQFISKSKMKEIEKKSKQR' A
#
# COMPACT_ATOMS: atom_id res chain seq x y z
N ARG A 1 13.65 -11.12 1.39
CA ARG A 1 14.40 -9.84 1.29
C ARG A 1 14.19 -9.14 -0.06
N LEU A 2 12.95 -9.01 -0.55
CA LEU A 2 12.68 -8.26 -1.78
C LEU A 2 12.19 -6.85 -1.47
N LEU A 3 11.39 -6.70 -0.42
CA LEU A 3 10.92 -5.41 0.09
C LEU A 3 12.07 -4.51 0.55
N GLU A 4 13.08 -5.07 1.23
CA GLU A 4 14.31 -4.34 1.59
C GLU A 4 15.03 -3.76 0.36
N LYS A 5 15.20 -4.53 -0.72
CA LYS A 5 15.82 -4.05 -1.97
C LYS A 5 14.97 -3.00 -2.70
N GLN A 6 13.65 -3.11 -2.58
CA GLN A 6 12.68 -2.21 -3.20
C GLN A 6 12.61 -0.86 -2.46
N LEU A 7 12.78 -0.88 -1.14
CA LEU A 7 12.79 0.29 -0.26
C LEU A 7 14.21 0.84 -0.01
N ASP A 8 15.14 0.55 -0.92
CA ASP A 8 16.53 1.03 -0.87
C ASP A 8 17.25 0.70 0.46
N ASN A 9 16.84 -0.37 1.13
CA ASN A 9 17.36 -0.81 2.42
C ASN A 9 17.23 0.24 3.55
N ARG A 10 16.34 1.24 3.38
CA ARG A 10 16.12 2.33 4.35
C ARG A 10 15.33 1.91 5.59
N TYR A 11 14.58 0.82 5.50
CA TYR A 11 13.72 0.31 6.57
C TYR A 11 13.94 -1.18 6.78
N THR A 12 13.78 -1.62 8.03
CA THR A 12 13.89 -3.04 8.37
C THR A 12 12.67 -3.84 7.89
N CYS A 13 12.85 -5.13 7.63
CA CYS A 13 11.73 -6.01 7.26
C CYS A 13 10.58 -5.95 8.28
N GLU A 14 10.89 -5.81 9.58
CA GLU A 14 9.90 -5.69 10.66
C GLU A 14 9.08 -4.42 10.54
N GLU A 15 9.72 -3.24 10.40
CA GLU A 15 9.00 -1.97 10.23
C GLU A 15 8.08 -1.96 9.01
N ILE A 16 8.54 -2.56 7.90
CA ILE A 16 7.76 -2.69 6.68
C ILE A 16 6.55 -3.61 6.91
N LEU A 17 6.75 -4.74 7.60
CA LEU A 17 5.70 -5.68 7.95
C LEU A 17 4.67 -5.06 8.89
N GLU A 18 5.11 -4.37 9.93
CA GLU A 18 4.23 -3.64 10.85
C GLU A 18 3.44 -2.57 10.11
N THR A 19 4.08 -1.81 9.23
CA THR A 19 3.40 -0.78 8.43
C THR A 19 2.37 -1.40 7.51
N LEU A 20 2.71 -2.45 6.76
CA LEU A 20 1.76 -3.18 5.89
C LEU A 20 0.59 -3.76 6.69
N LYS A 21 0.84 -4.25 7.89
CA LYS A 21 -0.18 -4.82 8.78
C LYS A 21 -1.07 -3.74 9.39
N ALA A 22 -0.53 -2.54 9.62
CA ALA A 22 -1.27 -1.37 10.02
C ALA A 22 -2.07 -0.74 8.86
N MET A 23 -1.66 -0.99 7.61
CA MET A 23 -2.28 -0.51 6.37
C MET A 23 -3.65 -1.16 6.14
N ASN A 24 -4.65 -0.70 6.87
CA ASN A 24 -6.02 -1.18 6.77
C ASN A 24 -6.87 -0.31 5.86
N PHE A 25 -7.83 -0.95 5.20
CA PHE A 25 -8.77 -0.32 4.29
C PHE A 25 -10.19 -0.67 4.73
N MET A 26 -11.05 0.33 4.79
CA MET A 26 -12.48 0.15 5.04
C MET A 26 -13.23 0.14 3.71
N ASP A 27 -14.06 -0.87 3.49
CA ASP A 27 -14.98 -0.90 2.35
C ASP A 27 -16.11 0.11 2.57
N LEU A 28 -16.29 0.99 1.59
CA LEU A 28 -17.38 1.96 1.53
C LEU A 28 -18.51 1.38 0.69
N GLU A 29 -19.28 0.47 1.28
CA GLU A 29 -20.51 -0.16 0.74
C GLU A 29 -20.46 -0.45 -0.77
N GLY A 30 -19.34 -1.02 -1.23
CA GLY A 30 -19.17 -1.37 -2.64
C GLY A 30 -19.03 -0.20 -3.63
N GLN A 31 -18.85 1.03 -3.18
CA GLN A 31 -18.46 2.17 -4.02
C GLN A 31 -16.93 2.24 -4.17
N GLY A 32 -16.21 1.87 -3.12
CA GLY A 32 -14.75 1.91 -3.07
C GLY A 32 -14.21 1.54 -1.68
N TYR A 33 -12.97 1.90 -1.42
CA TYR A 33 -12.26 1.65 -0.17
C TYR A 33 -11.64 2.94 0.33
N THR A 34 -11.68 3.20 1.62
CA THR A 34 -10.92 4.29 2.24
C THR A 34 -9.77 3.72 3.06
N PRO A 35 -8.54 4.24 2.94
CA PRO A 35 -7.48 3.92 3.87
C PRO A 35 -7.87 4.40 5.27
N THR A 36 -7.62 3.57 6.28
CA THR A 36 -7.80 3.92 7.70
C THR A 36 -6.45 4.04 8.42
N TYR A 37 -5.36 4.03 7.68
CA TYR A 37 -3.99 4.19 8.18
C TYR A 37 -3.46 5.60 7.88
N VAL A 38 -2.38 5.98 8.55
CA VAL A 38 -1.74 7.29 8.40
C VAL A 38 -0.55 7.19 7.44
N ARG A 39 -0.42 8.17 6.54
CA ARG A 39 0.76 8.28 5.67
C ARG A 39 2.02 8.53 6.49
N ASN A 40 3.01 7.67 6.31
CA ASN A 40 4.31 7.72 6.94
C ASN A 40 5.40 7.56 5.87
N LYS A 41 6.67 7.80 6.24
CA LYS A 41 7.79 7.69 5.29
C LYS A 41 7.94 6.28 4.68
N ILE A 42 7.48 5.24 5.39
CA ILE A 42 7.47 3.86 4.90
C ILE A 42 6.37 3.66 3.84
N THR A 43 5.15 4.17 4.08
CA THR A 43 4.06 4.04 3.11
C THR A 43 4.31 4.85 1.85
N ASP A 44 4.96 6.01 1.99
CA ASP A 44 5.40 6.83 0.85
C ASP A 44 6.41 6.09 -0.03
N ALA A 45 7.44 5.51 0.59
CA ALA A 45 8.43 4.71 -0.13
C ALA A 45 7.84 3.42 -0.73
N LEU A 46 6.82 2.82 -0.09
CA LEU A 46 6.07 1.71 -0.66
C LEU A 46 5.26 2.13 -1.89
N HIS A 47 4.64 3.32 -1.87
CA HIS A 47 3.91 3.84 -3.03
C HIS A 47 4.84 4.09 -4.21
N GLU A 48 6.00 4.70 -3.97
CA GLU A 48 7.01 4.96 -4.99
C GLU A 48 7.56 3.64 -5.57
N SER A 49 7.93 2.69 -4.71
CA SER A 49 8.52 1.44 -5.15
C SER A 49 7.51 0.48 -5.79
N CYS A 50 6.28 0.41 -5.29
CA CYS A 50 5.26 -0.49 -5.85
C CYS A 50 4.45 0.15 -6.99
N GLY A 51 4.59 1.46 -7.23
CA GLY A 51 3.90 2.16 -8.32
C GLY A 51 2.37 2.16 -8.18
N PHE A 52 1.89 2.17 -6.94
CA PHE A 52 0.49 2.37 -6.59
C PHE A 52 0.36 3.34 -5.41
N GLU A 53 -0.63 4.22 -5.48
CA GLU A 53 -0.97 5.13 -4.40
C GLU A 53 -2.27 4.68 -3.76
N THR A 54 -2.19 4.36 -2.47
CA THR A 54 -3.34 3.94 -1.65
C THR A 54 -3.68 4.98 -0.57
N ASP A 55 -3.09 6.17 -0.63
CA ASP A 55 -3.26 7.26 0.32
C ASP A 55 -4.49 8.13 0.04
N PHE A 56 -5.18 7.89 -1.08
CA PHE A 56 -6.37 8.67 -1.42
C PHE A 56 -7.47 8.45 -0.37
N GLN A 57 -8.15 9.53 0.04
CA GLN A 57 -9.36 9.47 0.87
C GLN A 57 -10.45 8.54 0.28
N PHE A 58 -10.34 8.19 -1.00
CA PHE A 58 -11.21 7.23 -1.65
C PHE A 58 -10.49 6.48 -2.78
N ILE A 59 -10.48 5.16 -2.69
CA ILE A 59 -9.97 4.22 -3.71
C ILE A 59 -11.16 3.55 -4.37
N SER A 60 -11.45 3.90 -5.62
CA SER A 60 -12.56 3.27 -6.35
C SER A 60 -12.28 1.78 -6.62
N LYS A 61 -13.34 0.97 -6.77
CA LYS A 61 -13.21 -0.47 -7.12
C LYS A 61 -12.30 -0.75 -8.32
N SER A 62 -12.33 0.09 -9.35
CA SER A 62 -11.46 -0.05 -10.52
C SER A 62 -9.98 0.12 -10.18
N LYS A 63 -9.66 1.11 -9.33
CA LYS A 63 -8.29 1.34 -8.84
C LYS A 63 -7.83 0.20 -7.94
N MET A 64 -8.69 -0.29 -7.05
CA MET A 64 -8.42 -1.49 -6.23
C MET A 64 -8.07 -2.70 -7.11
N LYS A 65 -8.83 -2.94 -8.18
CA LYS A 65 -8.55 -4.00 -9.15
C LYS A 65 -7.22 -3.81 -9.88
N GLU A 66 -6.85 -2.58 -10.23
CA GLU A 66 -5.53 -2.29 -10.82
C GLU A 66 -4.40 -2.55 -9.84
N ILE A 67 -4.56 -2.15 -8.58
CA ILE A 67 -3.58 -2.39 -7.51
C ILE A 67 -3.44 -3.89 -7.26
N GLU A 68 -4.55 -4.63 -7.15
CA GLU A 68 -4.52 -6.09 -7.03
C GLU A 68 -3.83 -6.74 -8.23
N LYS A 69 -4.11 -6.29 -9.46
CA LYS A 69 -3.43 -6.81 -10.66
C LYS A 69 -1.93 -6.55 -10.58
N LYS A 70 -1.51 -5.31 -10.32
CA LYS A 70 -0.08 -4.95 -10.18
C LYS A 70 0.59 -5.73 -9.03
N SER A 71 -0.09 -5.91 -7.91
CA SER A 71 0.43 -6.62 -6.75
C SER A 71 0.55 -8.13 -6.99
N LYS A 72 -0.32 -8.71 -7.81
CA LYS A 72 -0.31 -10.14 -8.18
C LYS A 72 0.50 -10.43 -9.44
N GLN A 73 0.92 -9.41 -10.19
CA GLN A 73 1.72 -9.58 -11.39
C GLN A 73 3.16 -9.93 -11.01
N ARG A 74 3.36 -11.21 -10.65
CA ARG A 74 4.62 -11.94 -10.63
C ARG A 74 4.38 -13.38 -11.05
#